data_AF-A0AAP0CRU5-F1
#
_entry.id   AF-A0AAP0CRU5-F1
#
_cell.length_a   1.000
_cell.length_b   1.000
_cell.length_c   1.000
_cell.angle_alpha   90.00
_cell.angle_beta   90.00
_cell.angle_gamma   90.00
#
_symmetry.space_group_name_H-M   'P 1'
#
loop_
_entity.id
_entity.type
_entity.pdbx_description
1 polymer ?
#
loop_
_entity_poly.entity_id
_entity_poly.type
_entity_poly.pdbx_seq_one_letter_code
_entity_poly.pdbx_strand_id
1 'polypeptide(L)'
;MFCTSMIDVANEFNISSYVFFTSGAGFLGFTLHIQTLTDDENQDIVQLSYMDTETPVPTFVKPVPTKVFPSPVQSRETLDLVLSTARRLREVKAIMVNSFLELETHAIDSLSSDNTIPPVYPVGPVLNLEGGTSGRIKKPPEDDVIRWLDDQPPSSVVLLCFGSMGSFEAVQVKEIARALEQSGYRFVWSLRQAPNETTKVPRYYEDLRTVLPEGFLERTDGIGKVIGWASQVELLAHPALGGFVSHCGWNSLLESLWFGVPVVAWPMYSEQQINAFEMVLELGLAVEIKLDYKNDLYNRMVETVIVTANEIESGIRRVMEDGSVRRKVKIIGEKSRSTIIEGGSSYASFDSLIQDLIRNVS
;
A
#
# COMPACT_ATOMS: atom_id res chain seq x y z
N MET A 1 -3.27 -15.14 0.40
CA MET A 1 -4.58 -14.45 0.27
C MET A 1 -5.47 -15.03 -0.83
N PHE A 2 -5.09 -15.05 -2.12
CA PHE A 2 -6.00 -15.42 -3.24
C PHE A 2 -6.01 -16.91 -3.65
N CYS A 3 -5.37 -17.78 -2.89
CA CYS A 3 -5.28 -19.22 -3.18
C CYS A 3 -6.18 -20.05 -2.25
N THR A 4 -7.31 -19.49 -1.80
CA THR A 4 -8.22 -20.13 -0.85
C THR A 4 -8.91 -21.39 -1.41
N SER A 5 -8.89 -21.60 -2.72
CA SER A 5 -9.29 -22.87 -3.34
C SER A 5 -8.37 -24.04 -2.95
N MET A 6 -7.10 -23.77 -2.60
CA MET A 6 -6.18 -24.82 -2.14
C MET A 6 -6.55 -25.40 -0.77
N ILE A 7 -7.43 -24.73 -0.02
CA ILE A 7 -7.94 -25.25 1.25
C ILE A 7 -8.74 -26.55 1.01
N ASP A 8 -9.48 -26.67 -0.09
CA ASP A 8 -10.23 -27.91 -0.40
C ASP A 8 -9.27 -29.06 -0.66
N VAL A 9 -8.20 -28.80 -1.43
CA VAL A 9 -7.14 -29.78 -1.68
C VAL A 9 -6.48 -30.20 -0.36
N ALA A 10 -6.15 -29.25 0.52
CA ALA A 10 -5.57 -29.57 1.82
C ALA A 10 -6.52 -30.44 2.67
N ASN A 11 -7.81 -30.16 2.66
CA ASN A 11 -8.83 -30.94 3.35
C ASN A 11 -8.91 -32.39 2.84
N GLU A 12 -8.76 -32.63 1.52
CA GLU A 12 -8.72 -34.00 0.96
C GLU A 12 -7.57 -34.85 1.52
N PHE A 13 -6.45 -34.21 1.88
CA PHE A 13 -5.30 -34.86 2.49
C PHE A 13 -5.28 -34.77 4.03
N ASN A 14 -6.35 -34.27 4.66
CA ASN A 14 -6.42 -33.97 6.09
C ASN A 14 -5.28 -33.07 6.59
N ILE A 15 -4.89 -32.08 5.79
CA ILE A 15 -3.85 -31.10 6.10
C ILE A 15 -4.50 -29.79 6.55
N SER A 16 -4.07 -29.28 7.70
CA SER A 16 -4.47 -27.98 8.22
C SER A 16 -4.05 -26.84 7.29
N SER A 17 -4.98 -25.96 6.95
CA SER A 17 -4.72 -24.78 6.13
C SER A 17 -4.44 -23.54 6.98
N TYR A 18 -3.45 -22.76 6.55
CA TYR A 18 -3.06 -21.47 7.12
C TYR A 18 -2.96 -20.44 6.00
N VAL A 19 -3.32 -19.20 6.28
CA VAL A 19 -3.23 -18.12 5.27
C VAL A 19 -2.24 -17.06 5.70
N PHE A 20 -1.31 -16.74 4.82
CA PHE A 20 -0.58 -15.48 4.89
C PHE A 20 -1.37 -14.38 4.15
N PHE A 21 -1.84 -13.42 4.93
CA PHE A 21 -2.58 -12.24 4.52
C PHE A 21 -1.59 -11.08 4.37
N THR A 22 -1.31 -10.72 3.12
CA THR A 22 -0.22 -9.81 2.73
C THR A 22 -0.58 -8.32 2.80
N SER A 23 -1.69 -7.99 3.46
CA SER A 23 -2.14 -6.61 3.73
C SER A 23 -2.24 -6.39 5.25
N GLY A 24 -2.65 -5.20 5.69
CA GLY A 24 -2.78 -4.86 7.12
C GLY A 24 -3.91 -5.59 7.84
N ALA A 25 -3.85 -5.59 9.17
CA ALA A 25 -4.86 -6.16 10.05
C ALA A 25 -6.20 -5.39 9.96
N GLY A 26 -6.14 -4.06 9.80
CA GLY A 26 -7.29 -3.20 9.56
C GLY A 26 -8.07 -3.63 8.32
N PHE A 27 -7.36 -3.92 7.22
CA PHE A 27 -7.99 -4.41 5.99
C PHE A 27 -8.51 -5.86 6.09
N LEU A 28 -7.83 -6.73 6.85
CA LEU A 28 -8.36 -8.07 7.16
C LEU A 28 -9.71 -7.94 7.88
N GLY A 29 -9.77 -7.11 8.91
CA GLY A 29 -11.01 -6.84 9.64
C GLY A 29 -12.10 -6.20 8.79
N PHE A 30 -11.75 -5.23 7.95
CA PHE A 30 -12.68 -4.68 6.95
C PHE A 30 -13.27 -5.78 6.07
N THR A 31 -12.45 -6.67 5.54
CA THR A 31 -12.88 -7.76 4.65
C THR A 31 -13.86 -8.72 5.35
N LEU A 32 -13.56 -9.10 6.60
CA LEU A 32 -14.43 -9.95 7.40
C LEU A 32 -15.73 -9.24 7.81
N HIS A 33 -15.65 -7.94 8.09
CA HIS A 33 -16.82 -7.13 8.45
C HIS A 33 -17.77 -6.94 7.27
N ILE A 34 -17.26 -6.69 6.06
CA ILE A 34 -18.08 -6.64 4.84
C ILE A 34 -18.87 -7.95 4.64
N GLN A 35 -18.25 -9.09 4.96
CA GLN A 35 -18.93 -10.38 4.92
C GLN A 35 -20.01 -10.50 6.00
N THR A 36 -19.76 -10.09 7.24
CA THR A 36 -20.80 -10.04 8.30
C THR A 36 -21.97 -9.12 7.93
N LEU A 37 -21.71 -7.92 7.43
CA LEU A 37 -22.76 -7.00 6.98
C LEU A 37 -23.64 -7.61 5.89
N THR A 38 -23.05 -8.42 5.00
CA THR A 38 -23.78 -9.07 3.91
C THR A 38 -24.57 -10.28 4.40
N ASP A 39 -23.89 -11.20 5.10
CA ASP A 39 -24.44 -12.53 5.43
C ASP A 39 -25.39 -12.48 6.64
N ASP A 40 -25.06 -11.69 7.65
CA ASP A 40 -25.78 -11.68 8.93
C ASP A 40 -26.76 -10.50 9.01
N GLU A 41 -26.39 -9.34 8.46
CA GLU A 41 -27.20 -8.13 8.52
C GLU A 41 -28.00 -7.83 7.24
N ASN A 42 -27.82 -8.62 6.18
CA ASN A 42 -28.48 -8.45 4.88
C ASN A 42 -28.33 -7.03 4.27
N GLN A 43 -27.18 -6.37 4.50
CA GLN A 43 -26.91 -5.06 3.92
C GLN A 43 -26.48 -5.15 2.45
N ASP A 44 -26.94 -4.19 1.65
CA ASP A 44 -26.45 -4.01 0.28
C ASP A 44 -25.14 -3.20 0.28
N ILE A 45 -24.01 -3.92 0.31
CA ILE A 45 -22.68 -3.32 0.33
C ILE A 45 -22.40 -2.48 -0.92
N VAL A 46 -22.90 -2.90 -2.09
CA VAL A 46 -22.70 -2.13 -3.32
C VAL A 46 -23.40 -0.78 -3.18
N GLN A 47 -24.66 -0.77 -2.74
CA GLN A 47 -25.38 0.46 -2.48
C GLN A 47 -24.67 1.33 -1.43
N LEU A 48 -24.28 0.73 -0.29
CA LEU A 48 -23.58 1.42 0.79
C LEU A 48 -22.30 2.12 0.30
N SER A 49 -21.54 1.48 -0.58
CA SER A 49 -20.29 2.01 -1.13
C SER A 49 -20.45 3.31 -1.95
N TYR A 50 -21.68 3.66 -2.34
CA TYR A 50 -22.03 4.88 -3.07
C TYR A 50 -22.79 5.93 -2.24
N MET A 51 -23.05 5.67 -0.95
CA MET A 51 -23.88 6.55 -0.12
C MET A 51 -23.17 7.81 0.42
N ASP A 52 -21.87 7.97 0.19
CA ASP A 52 -21.03 9.06 0.73
C ASP A 52 -21.29 9.31 2.23
N THR A 53 -21.17 8.23 3.01
CA THR A 53 -21.40 8.21 4.46
C THR A 53 -20.20 7.59 5.17
N GLU A 54 -20.28 7.41 6.48
CA GLU A 54 -19.26 6.71 7.26
C GLU A 54 -19.85 5.46 7.90
N THR A 55 -19.10 4.37 7.89
CA THR A 55 -19.52 3.07 8.45
C THR A 55 -18.56 2.67 9.56
N PRO A 56 -19.06 2.31 10.76
CA PRO A 56 -18.20 1.75 11.80
C PRO A 56 -17.66 0.40 11.32
N VAL A 57 -16.35 0.20 11.41
CA VAL A 57 -15.68 -1.07 11.10
C VAL A 57 -14.90 -1.48 12.34
N PRO A 58 -15.10 -2.68 12.91
CA PRO A 58 -14.57 -3.01 14.24
C PRO A 58 -13.05 -2.90 14.40
N THR A 59 -12.28 -2.98 13.32
CA THR A 59 -10.82 -2.87 13.32
C THR A 59 -10.29 -1.45 13.17
N PHE A 60 -11.15 -0.45 13.07
CA PHE A 60 -10.78 0.97 13.03
C PHE A 60 -11.49 1.74 14.14
N VAL A 61 -10.77 2.60 14.85
CA VAL A 61 -11.35 3.48 15.87
C VAL A 61 -12.24 4.53 15.21
N LYS A 62 -11.79 5.07 14.06
CA LYS A 62 -12.58 6.02 13.27
C LYS A 62 -13.53 5.29 12.32
N PRO A 63 -14.78 5.76 12.19
CA PRO A 63 -15.67 5.31 11.12
C PRO A 63 -15.00 5.44 9.74
N VAL A 64 -15.17 4.44 8.89
CA VAL A 64 -14.58 4.38 7.56
C VAL A 64 -15.51 5.06 6.55
N PRO A 65 -15.08 6.11 5.84
CA PRO A 65 -15.87 6.73 4.78
C PRO A 65 -16.17 5.74 3.65
N THR A 66 -17.42 5.63 3.21
CA THR A 66 -17.79 4.68 2.15
C THR A 66 -17.14 5.00 0.80
N LYS A 67 -16.76 6.26 0.56
CA LYS A 67 -15.99 6.66 -0.62
C LYS A 67 -14.61 6.00 -0.73
N VAL A 68 -14.00 5.62 0.40
CA VAL A 68 -12.71 4.89 0.44
C VAL A 68 -12.89 3.38 0.37
N PHE A 69 -14.11 2.88 0.19
CA PHE A 69 -14.33 1.45 -0.02
C PHE A 69 -13.60 1.00 -1.30
N PRO A 70 -12.87 -0.12 -1.25
CA PRO A 70 -12.17 -0.67 -2.41
C PRO A 70 -13.08 -0.90 -3.61
N SER A 71 -12.58 -0.71 -4.84
CA SER A 71 -13.40 -0.96 -6.04
C SER A 71 -14.03 -2.37 -6.11
N PRO A 72 -13.39 -3.47 -5.59
CA PRO A 72 -14.01 -4.78 -5.60
C PRO A 72 -15.34 -4.89 -4.83
N VAL A 73 -15.65 -4.01 -3.88
CA VAL A 73 -16.96 -4.06 -3.18
C VAL A 73 -18.04 -3.21 -3.85
N GLN A 74 -17.71 -2.54 -4.96
CA GLN A 74 -18.61 -1.63 -5.68
C GLN A 74 -19.34 -2.29 -6.86
N SER A 75 -19.02 -3.54 -7.18
CA SER A 75 -19.74 -4.34 -8.18
C SER A 75 -20.13 -5.68 -7.59
N ARG A 76 -21.28 -6.24 -7.98
CA ARG A 76 -21.77 -7.52 -7.46
C ARG A 76 -20.81 -8.67 -7.77
N GLU A 77 -20.31 -8.73 -9.00
CA GLU A 77 -19.41 -9.78 -9.47
C GLU A 77 -18.10 -9.81 -8.67
N THR A 78 -17.48 -8.64 -8.44
CA THR A 78 -16.25 -8.56 -7.66
C THR A 78 -16.50 -8.68 -6.16
N LEU A 79 -17.66 -8.25 -5.66
CA LEU A 79 -18.04 -8.40 -4.26
C LEU A 79 -18.18 -9.87 -3.90
N ASP A 80 -18.78 -10.69 -4.77
CA ASP A 80 -18.91 -12.13 -4.54
C ASP A 80 -17.55 -12.81 -4.36
N LEU A 81 -16.51 -12.36 -5.07
CA LEU A 81 -15.14 -12.85 -4.89
C LEU A 81 -14.56 -12.43 -3.53
N VAL A 82 -14.81 -11.19 -3.09
CA VAL A 82 -14.40 -10.71 -1.77
C VAL A 82 -15.08 -11.52 -0.67
N LEU A 83 -16.40 -11.73 -0.77
CA LEU A 83 -17.19 -12.50 0.18
C LEU A 83 -16.77 -13.98 0.21
N SER A 84 -16.55 -14.59 -0.95
CA SER A 84 -16.02 -15.96 -1.04
C SER A 84 -14.67 -16.06 -0.33
N THR A 85 -13.76 -15.10 -0.57
CA THR A 85 -12.46 -15.07 0.10
C THR A 85 -12.61 -14.91 1.61
N ALA A 86 -13.45 -13.97 2.07
CA ALA A 86 -13.72 -13.73 3.49
C ALA A 86 -14.25 -14.98 4.22
N ARG A 87 -15.23 -15.69 3.63
CA ARG A 87 -15.75 -16.94 4.18
C ARG A 87 -14.66 -18.00 4.32
N ARG A 88 -13.83 -18.15 3.28
CA ARG A 88 -12.70 -19.10 3.30
C ARG A 88 -11.61 -18.73 4.31
N LEU A 89 -11.40 -17.45 4.58
CA LEU A 89 -10.50 -17.02 5.66
C LEU A 89 -10.99 -17.46 7.03
N ARG A 90 -12.31 -17.62 7.25
CA ARG A 90 -12.85 -18.12 8.52
C ARG A 90 -12.69 -19.64 8.72
N GLU A 91 -12.43 -20.38 7.65
CA GLU A 91 -12.29 -21.83 7.69
C GLU A 91 -10.86 -22.30 8.03
N VAL A 92 -9.87 -21.40 7.93
CA VAL A 92 -8.47 -21.75 8.16
C VAL A 92 -8.15 -21.89 9.65
N LYS A 93 -7.07 -22.61 9.97
CA LYS A 93 -6.65 -22.80 11.36
C LYS A 93 -6.09 -21.55 12.00
N ALA A 94 -5.40 -20.72 11.23
CA ALA A 94 -4.92 -19.41 11.64
C ALA A 94 -4.55 -18.54 10.44
N ILE A 95 -4.52 -17.23 10.69
CA ILE A 95 -4.16 -16.21 9.71
C ILE A 95 -2.89 -15.50 10.18
N MET A 96 -1.83 -15.56 9.38
CA MET A 96 -0.67 -14.69 9.55
C MET A 96 -0.96 -13.38 8.82
N VAL A 97 -0.79 -12.24 9.49
CA VAL A 97 -0.94 -10.92 8.86
C VAL A 97 0.43 -10.26 8.74
N ASN A 98 0.71 -9.65 7.58
CA ASN A 98 1.96 -8.92 7.36
C ASN A 98 1.93 -7.55 8.04
N SER A 99 1.73 -7.53 9.36
CA SER A 99 1.71 -6.34 10.19
C SER A 99 2.29 -6.65 11.57
N PHE A 100 2.42 -5.62 12.42
CA PHE A 100 2.97 -5.73 13.75
C PHE A 100 2.11 -5.01 14.78
N LEU A 101 2.16 -5.49 16.03
CA LEU A 101 1.29 -5.05 17.11
C LEU A 101 1.34 -3.54 17.34
N GLU A 102 2.52 -2.94 17.27
CA GLU A 102 2.71 -1.51 17.55
C GLU A 102 2.21 -0.58 16.44
N LEU A 103 1.90 -1.10 15.24
CA LEU A 103 1.29 -0.34 14.15
C LEU A 103 -0.23 -0.36 14.25
N GLU A 104 -0.81 -1.55 14.40
CA GLU A 104 -2.25 -1.79 14.27
C GLU A 104 -2.84 -2.42 15.54
N THR A 105 -2.47 -1.89 16.72
CA THR A 105 -2.87 -2.48 18.02
C THR A 105 -4.38 -2.67 18.13
N HIS A 106 -5.16 -1.63 17.78
CA HIS A 106 -6.62 -1.70 17.85
C HIS A 106 -7.21 -2.77 16.93
N ALA A 107 -6.73 -2.86 15.68
CA ALA A 107 -7.19 -3.87 14.74
C ALA A 107 -6.87 -5.28 15.21
N ILE A 108 -5.65 -5.52 15.71
CA ILE A 108 -5.21 -6.83 16.19
C ILE A 108 -6.00 -7.26 17.44
N ASP A 109 -6.22 -6.35 18.39
CA ASP A 109 -7.01 -6.62 19.59
C ASP A 109 -8.47 -6.93 19.23
N SER A 110 -9.04 -6.17 18.30
CA SER A 110 -10.40 -6.35 17.79
C SER A 110 -10.59 -7.72 17.12
N LEU A 111 -9.67 -8.10 16.23
CA LEU A 111 -9.66 -9.42 15.59
C LEU A 111 -9.51 -10.56 16.60
N SER A 112 -8.64 -10.40 17.59
CA SER A 112 -8.36 -11.43 18.60
C SER A 112 -9.50 -11.61 19.61
N SER A 113 -10.35 -10.60 19.77
CA SER A 113 -11.49 -10.63 20.70
C SER A 113 -12.73 -11.30 20.11
N ASP A 114 -12.80 -11.44 18.79
CA ASP A 114 -13.89 -12.09 18.09
C ASP A 114 -13.63 -13.59 17.92
N ASN A 115 -14.29 -14.42 18.72
CA ASN A 115 -14.16 -15.88 18.69
C ASN A 115 -14.67 -16.54 17.39
N THR A 116 -15.31 -15.78 16.49
CA THR A 116 -15.72 -16.26 15.15
C THR A 116 -14.62 -16.12 14.11
N ILE A 117 -13.52 -15.45 14.46
CA ILE A 117 -12.34 -15.25 13.60
C ILE A 117 -11.25 -16.23 14.05
N PRO A 118 -10.60 -16.95 13.11
CA PRO A 118 -9.45 -17.78 13.45
C PRO A 118 -8.32 -16.97 14.11
N PRO A 119 -7.47 -17.60 14.93
CA PRO A 119 -6.31 -16.93 15.52
C PRO A 119 -5.51 -16.13 14.48
N VAL A 120 -5.27 -14.85 14.79
CA VAL A 120 -4.51 -13.93 13.93
C VAL A 120 -3.13 -13.67 14.54
N TYR A 121 -2.08 -13.92 13.77
CA TYR A 121 -0.69 -13.74 14.17
C TYR A 121 -0.06 -12.58 13.38
N PRO A 122 0.18 -11.40 14.00
CA PRO A 122 0.98 -10.35 13.39
C PRO A 122 2.45 -10.76 13.32
N VAL A 123 2.94 -11.06 12.11
CA VAL A 123 4.30 -11.58 11.87
C VAL A 123 5.17 -10.61 11.06
N GLY A 124 4.68 -9.40 10.80
CA GLY A 124 5.33 -8.39 9.99
C GLY A 124 6.31 -7.50 10.76
N PRO A 125 6.98 -6.56 10.08
CA PRO A 125 7.02 -6.43 8.62
C PRO A 125 7.87 -7.53 7.96
N VAL A 126 7.26 -8.30 7.06
CA VAL A 126 7.96 -9.25 6.17
C VAL A 126 8.28 -8.49 4.89
N LEU A 127 9.55 -8.09 4.76
CA LEU A 127 10.05 -7.26 3.65
C LEU A 127 11.24 -7.93 2.94
N ASN A 128 11.40 -7.62 1.65
CA ASN A 128 12.58 -8.02 0.89
C ASN A 128 13.59 -6.88 0.85
N LEU A 129 14.43 -6.79 1.90
CA LEU A 129 15.38 -5.69 2.06
C LEU A 129 16.62 -5.79 1.18
N GLU A 130 16.90 -6.96 0.59
CA GLU A 130 18.07 -7.18 -0.28
C GLU A 130 17.85 -6.67 -1.72
N GLY A 131 16.72 -6.03 -2.01
CA GLY A 131 16.43 -5.40 -3.31
C GLY A 131 16.30 -6.38 -4.49
N GLY A 132 16.42 -7.68 -4.24
CA GLY A 132 16.42 -8.71 -5.26
C GLY A 132 15.01 -9.15 -5.64
N THR A 133 14.52 -8.75 -6.81
CA THR A 133 13.45 -9.51 -7.46
C THR A 133 14.00 -10.89 -7.80
N SER A 134 13.58 -11.91 -7.07
CA SER A 134 13.81 -13.30 -7.42
C SER A 134 13.22 -13.56 -8.83
N GLY A 135 14.05 -13.46 -9.87
CA GLY A 135 13.74 -13.91 -11.23
C GLY A 135 13.51 -12.86 -12.32
N ARG A 136 13.63 -11.54 -12.09
CA ARG A 136 13.55 -10.53 -13.17
C ARG A 136 14.78 -9.64 -13.16
N ILE A 137 15.62 -9.82 -14.20
CA ILE A 137 16.80 -9.04 -14.62
C ILE A 137 17.23 -8.00 -13.56
N LYS A 138 18.31 -8.31 -12.84
CA LYS A 138 19.10 -7.36 -12.06
C LYS A 138 19.65 -6.30 -13.02
N LYS A 139 18.84 -5.31 -13.40
CA LYS A 139 19.42 -4.00 -13.62
C LYS A 139 19.63 -3.44 -12.22
N PRO A 140 20.86 -3.03 -11.84
CA PRO A 140 21.01 -2.19 -10.66
C PRO A 140 20.04 -0.99 -10.81
N PRO A 141 19.71 -0.25 -9.73
CA PRO A 141 19.29 1.14 -9.94
C PRO A 141 20.23 1.74 -10.98
N GLU A 142 19.75 2.60 -11.86
CA GLU A 142 20.72 3.34 -12.67
C GLU A 142 21.70 3.98 -11.67
N ASP A 143 22.96 3.52 -11.64
CA ASP A 143 23.96 3.96 -10.64
C ASP A 143 24.03 5.50 -10.59
N ASP A 144 23.63 6.15 -11.69
CA ASP A 144 23.39 7.58 -11.82
C ASP A 144 22.37 8.16 -10.83
N VAL A 145 21.24 7.50 -10.55
CA VAL A 145 20.23 7.99 -9.60
C VAL A 145 20.77 7.98 -8.18
N ILE A 146 21.44 6.89 -7.77
CA ILE A 146 22.02 6.80 -6.42
C ILE A 146 23.14 7.84 -6.27
N ARG A 147 24.03 7.97 -7.25
CA ARG A 147 25.07 9.02 -7.24
C ARG A 147 24.48 10.43 -7.19
N TRP A 148 23.41 10.66 -7.94
CA TRP A 148 22.71 11.95 -7.88
C TRP A 148 22.11 12.19 -6.50
N LEU A 149 21.55 11.15 -5.84
CA LEU A 149 21.03 11.24 -4.48
C LEU A 149 22.13 11.52 -3.44
N ASP A 150 23.34 10.96 -3.62
CA ASP A 150 24.50 11.20 -2.74
C ASP A 150 24.86 12.69 -2.65
N ASP A 151 24.64 13.44 -3.74
CA ASP A 151 24.90 14.88 -3.83
C ASP A 151 23.77 15.76 -3.25
N GLN A 152 22.68 15.17 -2.76
CA GLN A 152 21.53 15.92 -2.24
C GLN A 152 21.56 16.07 -0.70
N PRO A 153 21.05 17.20 -0.17
CA PRO A 153 20.90 17.35 1.28
C PRO A 153 19.99 16.27 1.90
N PRO A 154 20.22 15.87 3.16
CA PRO A 154 19.36 14.92 3.86
C PRO A 154 17.90 15.36 3.87
N SER A 155 16.98 14.40 3.69
CA SER A 155 15.53 14.62 3.69
C SER A 155 15.03 15.74 2.77
N SER A 156 15.68 15.95 1.62
CA SER A 156 15.36 17.02 0.66
C SER A 156 14.72 16.55 -0.65
N VAL A 157 14.65 15.23 -0.87
CA VAL A 157 14.17 14.61 -2.12
C VAL A 157 12.84 13.90 -1.91
N VAL A 158 11.91 14.07 -2.85
CA VAL A 158 10.63 13.37 -2.87
C VAL A 158 10.69 12.22 -3.88
N LEU A 159 10.35 11.00 -3.45
CA LEU A 159 10.13 9.87 -4.34
C LEU A 159 8.67 9.84 -4.80
N LEU A 160 8.44 9.67 -6.09
CA LEU A 160 7.14 9.34 -6.66
C LEU A 160 7.22 7.93 -7.25
N CYS A 161 6.53 6.96 -6.62
CA CYS A 161 6.46 5.59 -7.11
C CYS A 161 5.10 4.97 -6.77
N PHE A 162 4.45 4.41 -7.79
CA PHE A 162 3.07 3.92 -7.71
C PHE A 162 2.97 2.39 -7.80
N GLY A 163 4.03 1.72 -7.31
CA GLY A 163 4.12 0.26 -7.30
C GLY A 163 4.33 -0.36 -8.68
N SER A 164 4.06 -1.67 -8.78
CA SER A 164 4.36 -2.42 -10.00
C SER A 164 3.33 -2.26 -11.11
N MET A 165 2.08 -1.94 -10.76
CA MET A 165 0.97 -1.78 -11.72
C MET A 165 0.48 -0.34 -11.85
N GLY A 166 0.98 0.58 -11.01
CA GLY A 166 0.58 1.99 -11.10
C GLY A 166 1.14 2.66 -12.34
N SER A 167 0.25 3.33 -13.06
CA SER A 167 0.54 4.14 -14.23
C SER A 167 -0.59 5.16 -14.40
N PHE A 168 -0.29 6.27 -15.06
CA PHE A 168 -1.24 7.34 -15.29
C PHE A 168 -1.40 7.61 -16.78
N GLU A 169 -2.60 8.05 -17.16
CA GLU A 169 -2.85 8.59 -18.49
C GLU A 169 -2.10 9.91 -18.67
N ALA A 170 -1.79 10.27 -19.93
CA ALA A 170 -0.91 11.39 -20.25
C ALA A 170 -1.37 12.73 -19.63
N VAL A 171 -2.68 12.95 -19.49
CA VAL A 171 -3.23 14.15 -18.86
C VAL A 171 -2.79 14.26 -17.39
N GLN A 172 -2.88 13.18 -16.64
CA GLN A 172 -2.47 13.16 -15.23
C GLN A 172 -0.94 13.24 -15.08
N VAL A 173 -0.18 12.65 -16.01
CA VAL A 173 1.29 12.79 -16.07
C VAL A 173 1.70 14.26 -16.21
N LYS A 174 0.98 15.05 -17.02
CA LYS A 174 1.23 16.49 -17.17
C LYS A 174 0.95 17.28 -15.89
N GLU A 175 -0.12 16.95 -15.16
CA GLU A 175 -0.41 17.57 -13.86
C GLU A 175 0.65 17.23 -12.81
N ILE A 176 1.15 15.98 -12.78
CA ILE A 176 2.27 15.58 -11.91
C ILE A 176 3.53 16.38 -12.25
N ALA A 177 3.90 16.46 -13.53
CA ALA A 177 5.06 17.23 -13.98
C ALA A 177 4.97 18.70 -13.55
N ARG A 178 3.80 19.33 -13.76
CA ARG A 178 3.54 20.71 -13.34
C ARG A 178 3.65 20.88 -11.82
N ALA A 179 3.13 19.93 -11.03
CA ALA A 179 3.23 19.97 -9.58
C ALA A 179 4.68 19.89 -9.09
N LEU A 180 5.50 19.06 -9.72
CA LEU A 180 6.92 18.94 -9.39
C LEU A 180 7.67 20.27 -9.62
N GLU A 181 7.45 20.91 -10.78
CA GLU A 181 8.01 22.23 -11.08
C GLU A 181 7.54 23.30 -10.07
N GLN A 182 6.24 23.32 -9.73
CA GLN A 182 5.66 24.29 -8.79
C GLN A 182 6.14 24.08 -7.35
N SER A 183 6.33 22.83 -6.95
CA SER A 183 6.75 22.49 -5.59
C SER A 183 8.16 23.02 -5.27
N GLY A 184 9.04 23.04 -6.28
CA GLY A 184 10.46 23.40 -6.13
C GLY A 184 11.29 22.39 -5.34
N TYR A 185 10.71 21.25 -4.93
CA TYR A 185 11.44 20.18 -4.26
C TYR A 185 12.20 19.32 -5.27
N ARG A 186 13.31 18.76 -4.80
CA ARG A 186 14.05 17.76 -5.57
C ARG A 186 13.23 16.48 -5.64
N PHE A 187 13.32 15.75 -6.74
CA PHE A 187 12.50 14.54 -6.91
C PHE A 187 13.18 13.40 -7.66
N VAL A 188 12.77 12.19 -7.33
CA VAL A 188 12.95 11.00 -8.17
C VAL A 188 11.55 10.49 -8.53
N TRP A 189 11.25 10.38 -9.81
CA TRP A 189 9.94 9.94 -10.28
C TRP A 189 10.08 8.67 -11.12
N SER A 190 9.59 7.55 -10.57
CA SER A 190 9.42 6.30 -11.30
C SER A 190 8.17 6.38 -12.19
N LEU A 191 8.36 6.75 -13.47
CA LEU A 191 7.29 6.93 -14.43
C LEU A 191 7.16 5.72 -15.37
N ARG A 192 5.94 5.16 -15.45
CA ARG A 192 5.60 4.04 -16.31
C ARG A 192 4.53 4.41 -17.32
N GLN A 193 4.64 3.83 -18.50
CA GLN A 193 3.63 3.88 -19.54
C GLN A 193 2.46 2.98 -19.16
N ALA A 194 1.25 3.53 -19.27
CA ALA A 194 0.05 2.77 -19.00
C ALA A 194 -0.09 1.56 -19.95
N PRO A 195 -0.63 0.42 -19.46
CA PRO A 195 -1.01 -0.72 -20.31
C PRO A 195 -1.83 -0.27 -21.54
N ASN A 196 -1.82 -1.03 -22.63
CA ASN A 196 -2.69 -0.79 -23.80
C ASN A 196 -3.41 -2.08 -24.21
N GLU A 197 -4.24 -2.06 -25.26
CA GLU A 197 -5.03 -3.23 -25.68
C GLU A 197 -4.18 -4.50 -25.90
N THR A 198 -2.93 -4.32 -26.35
CA THR A 198 -1.99 -5.42 -26.61
C THR A 198 -1.14 -5.81 -25.39
N THR A 199 -1.10 -4.97 -24.36
CA THR A 199 -0.16 -5.09 -23.24
C THR A 199 -0.87 -4.85 -21.92
N LYS A 200 -1.10 -5.93 -21.15
CA LYS A 200 -1.88 -5.88 -19.91
C LYS A 200 -1.11 -5.38 -18.68
N VAL A 201 0.16 -5.03 -18.82
CA VAL A 201 1.02 -4.58 -17.72
C VAL A 201 1.73 -3.27 -18.10
N PRO A 202 2.02 -2.36 -17.15
CA PRO A 202 2.75 -1.14 -17.44
C PRO A 202 4.14 -1.42 -18.00
N ARG A 203 4.60 -0.53 -18.87
CA ARG A 203 5.93 -0.58 -19.50
C ARG A 203 6.75 0.65 -19.16
N TYR A 204 8.02 0.64 -19.54
CA TYR A 204 8.84 1.84 -19.50
C TYR A 204 8.62 2.65 -20.77
N TYR A 205 8.67 3.98 -20.66
CA TYR A 205 8.71 4.84 -21.83
C TYR A 205 10.05 4.66 -22.56
N GLU A 206 10.01 4.51 -23.88
CA GLU A 206 11.22 4.53 -24.72
C GLU A 206 11.77 5.95 -24.84
N ASP A 207 10.87 6.93 -24.96
CA ASP A 207 11.19 8.37 -24.92
C ASP A 207 10.20 9.10 -24.02
N LEU A 208 10.71 9.64 -22.91
CA LEU A 208 9.93 10.39 -21.92
C LEU A 208 9.35 11.71 -22.49
N ARG A 209 9.95 12.27 -23.55
CA ARG A 209 9.46 13.48 -24.22
C ARG A 209 8.10 13.29 -24.90
N THR A 210 7.69 12.04 -25.13
CA THR A 210 6.39 11.72 -25.72
C THR A 210 5.22 11.96 -24.77
N VAL A 211 5.47 12.03 -23.46
CA VAL A 211 4.41 12.17 -22.44
C VAL A 211 4.59 13.39 -21.53
N LEU A 212 5.84 13.78 -21.27
CA LEU A 212 6.14 14.93 -20.41
C LEU A 212 5.88 16.26 -21.13
N PRO A 213 5.58 17.34 -20.40
CA PRO A 213 5.49 18.68 -20.98
C PRO A 213 6.78 19.05 -21.72
N GLU A 214 6.66 19.81 -22.81
CA GLU A 214 7.81 20.29 -23.59
C GLU A 214 8.80 21.04 -22.69
N GLY A 215 10.08 20.70 -22.79
CA GLY A 215 11.16 21.31 -22.02
C GLY A 215 11.23 20.89 -20.54
N PHE A 216 10.38 19.96 -20.07
CA PHE A 216 10.34 19.57 -18.65
C PHE A 216 11.66 18.97 -18.16
N LEU A 217 12.26 18.07 -18.94
CA LEU A 217 13.52 17.42 -18.56
C LEU A 217 14.66 18.44 -18.47
N GLU A 218 14.68 19.42 -19.37
CA GLU A 218 15.68 20.49 -19.39
C GLU A 218 15.47 21.48 -18.23
N ARG A 219 14.23 21.84 -17.92
CA ARG A 219 13.92 22.74 -16.78
C ARG A 219 14.13 22.10 -15.43
N THR A 220 14.04 20.77 -15.36
CA THR A 220 14.26 20.00 -14.13
C THR A 220 15.64 19.37 -14.04
N ASP A 221 16.54 19.70 -14.97
CA ASP A 221 17.92 19.25 -14.93
C ASP A 221 18.61 19.70 -13.64
N GLY A 222 19.34 18.79 -13.01
CA GLY A 222 19.98 18.99 -11.71
C GLY A 222 19.04 18.96 -10.49
N ILE A 223 17.72 19.16 -10.64
CA ILE A 223 16.77 19.13 -9.52
C ILE A 223 15.94 17.84 -9.44
N GLY A 224 15.78 17.10 -10.54
CA GLY A 224 15.02 15.87 -10.54
C GLY A 224 15.51 14.80 -11.50
N LYS A 225 15.13 13.56 -11.23
CA LYS A 225 15.38 12.39 -12.09
C LYS A 225 14.04 11.72 -12.42
N VAL A 226 13.76 11.50 -13.70
CA VAL A 226 12.62 10.67 -14.15
C VAL A 226 13.18 9.36 -14.67
N ILE A 227 12.74 8.26 -14.07
CA ILE A 227 13.27 6.91 -14.33
C ILE A 227 12.14 5.92 -14.63
N GLY A 228 12.46 4.83 -15.32
CA GLY A 228 11.51 3.74 -15.54
C GLY A 228 11.33 2.85 -14.30
N TRP A 229 12.43 2.38 -13.71
CA TRP A 229 12.45 1.56 -12.51
C TRP A 229 13.77 1.70 -11.75
N ALA A 230 13.68 1.66 -10.42
CA ALA A 230 14.79 1.43 -9.51
C ALA A 230 14.32 0.60 -8.31
N SER A 231 15.28 0.05 -7.57
CA SER A 231 15.02 -0.63 -6.30
C SER A 231 14.40 0.37 -5.30
N GLN A 232 13.09 0.24 -5.05
CA GLN A 232 12.37 1.14 -4.14
C GLN A 232 12.94 1.11 -2.73
N VAL A 233 13.37 -0.07 -2.28
CA VAL A 233 14.05 -0.28 -0.98
C VAL A 233 15.34 0.55 -0.91
N GLU A 234 16.18 0.51 -1.95
CA GLU A 234 17.42 1.29 -1.98
C GLU A 234 17.15 2.81 -2.01
N LEU A 235 16.15 3.25 -2.78
CA LEU A 235 15.75 4.65 -2.78
C LEU A 235 15.26 5.09 -1.40
N LEU A 236 14.33 4.35 -0.78
CA LEU A 236 13.79 4.67 0.53
C LEU A 236 14.83 4.62 1.65
N ALA A 237 15.85 3.75 1.53
CA ALA A 237 16.96 3.68 2.46
C ALA A 237 17.90 4.89 2.39
N HIS A 238 17.88 5.64 1.29
CA HIS A 238 18.85 6.70 1.05
C HIS A 238 18.55 7.96 1.92
N PRO A 239 19.54 8.53 2.65
CA PRO A 239 19.32 9.64 3.60
C PRO A 239 18.72 10.92 3.00
N ALA A 240 18.94 11.15 1.71
CA ALA A 240 18.36 12.29 0.99
C ALA A 240 16.83 12.23 0.87
N LEU A 241 16.21 11.06 1.03
CA LEU A 241 14.75 10.92 0.89
C LEU A 241 14.03 11.60 2.05
N GLY A 242 13.21 12.57 1.68
CA GLY A 242 12.36 13.36 2.55
C GLY A 242 10.90 12.95 2.49
N GLY A 243 10.39 12.46 1.36
CA GLY A 243 8.98 12.07 1.28
C GLY A 243 8.74 11.04 0.19
N PHE A 244 7.64 10.32 0.31
CA PHE A 244 7.25 9.28 -0.64
C PHE A 244 5.80 9.45 -1.09
N VAL A 245 5.58 9.98 -2.29
CA VAL A 245 4.27 9.93 -2.94
C VAL A 245 4.02 8.52 -3.43
N SER A 246 3.01 7.88 -2.83
CA SER A 246 2.77 6.45 -2.96
C SER A 246 1.31 6.15 -3.24
N HIS A 247 1.11 5.12 -4.05
CA HIS A 247 -0.16 4.41 -4.21
C HIS A 247 -0.65 3.68 -2.95
N CYS A 248 0.06 3.71 -1.82
CA CYS A 248 -0.36 3.09 -0.56
C CYS A 248 -0.58 1.57 -0.62
N GLY A 249 0.08 0.87 -1.56
CA GLY A 249 0.17 -0.59 -1.51
C GLY A 249 0.87 -1.02 -0.22
N TRP A 250 0.36 -2.05 0.46
CA TRP A 250 0.78 -2.38 1.82
C TRP A 250 2.29 -2.60 1.97
N ASN A 251 2.92 -3.34 1.05
CA ASN A 251 4.37 -3.52 1.04
C ASN A 251 5.14 -2.20 0.96
N SER A 252 4.69 -1.26 0.13
CA SER A 252 5.33 0.06 0.00
C SER A 252 5.17 0.91 1.25
N LEU A 253 4.04 0.78 1.97
CA LEU A 253 3.86 1.42 3.26
C LEU A 253 4.80 0.83 4.32
N LEU A 254 4.91 -0.50 4.38
CA LEU A 254 5.85 -1.18 5.29
C LEU A 254 7.31 -0.81 5.01
N GLU A 255 7.73 -0.75 3.74
CA GLU A 255 9.06 -0.28 3.34
C GLU A 255 9.28 1.19 3.78
N SER A 256 8.30 2.06 3.56
CA SER A 256 8.39 3.46 3.97
C SER A 256 8.53 3.63 5.47
N LEU A 257 7.74 2.87 6.24
CA LEU A 257 7.82 2.83 7.70
C LEU A 257 9.17 2.28 8.16
N TRP A 258 9.63 1.18 7.56
CA TRP A 258 10.92 0.56 7.84
C TRP A 258 12.08 1.54 7.71
N PHE A 259 12.07 2.43 6.70
CA PHE A 259 13.11 3.44 6.53
C PHE A 259 12.79 4.81 7.16
N GLY A 260 11.63 4.95 7.80
CA GLY A 260 11.25 6.19 8.47
C GLY A 260 10.97 7.35 7.51
N VAL A 261 10.53 7.05 6.28
CA VAL A 261 10.17 8.04 5.25
C VAL A 261 8.65 8.29 5.31
N PRO A 262 8.18 9.54 5.48
CA PRO A 262 6.75 9.84 5.50
C PRO A 262 6.11 9.76 4.11
N VAL A 263 4.85 9.32 4.07
CA VAL A 263 4.10 9.08 2.83
C VAL A 263 3.18 10.23 2.50
N VAL A 264 3.08 10.56 1.21
CA VAL A 264 1.97 11.32 0.63
C VAL A 264 1.05 10.33 -0.08
N ALA A 265 -0.13 10.13 0.48
CA ALA A 265 -1.07 9.10 0.11
C ALA A 265 -1.87 9.47 -1.14
N TRP A 266 -1.69 8.68 -2.19
CA TRP A 266 -2.43 8.78 -3.44
C TRP A 266 -2.80 7.38 -3.94
N PRO A 267 -3.75 6.70 -3.27
CA PRO A 267 -4.16 5.33 -3.58
C PRO A 267 -4.70 5.22 -5.00
N MET A 268 -4.70 4.01 -5.59
CA MET A 268 -5.14 3.79 -6.96
C MET A 268 -6.09 2.58 -7.11
N TYR A 269 -5.77 1.43 -6.55
CA TYR A 269 -6.52 0.17 -6.79
C TYR A 269 -6.42 -0.79 -5.59
N SER A 270 -7.05 -1.97 -5.70
CA SER A 270 -7.09 -2.97 -4.62
C SER A 270 -7.60 -2.35 -3.31
N GLU A 271 -6.92 -2.59 -2.19
CA GLU A 271 -7.26 -2.10 -0.85
C GLU A 271 -6.62 -0.75 -0.50
N GLN A 272 -5.94 -0.12 -1.45
CA GLN A 272 -5.06 1.03 -1.18
C GLN A 272 -5.79 2.21 -0.55
N GLN A 273 -7.07 2.41 -0.87
CA GLN A 273 -7.89 3.47 -0.27
C GLN A 273 -8.10 3.25 1.24
N ILE A 274 -8.29 1.99 1.67
CA ILE A 274 -8.37 1.62 3.09
C ILE A 274 -7.01 1.82 3.76
N ASN A 275 -5.92 1.34 3.13
CA ASN A 275 -4.57 1.57 3.66
C ASN A 275 -4.26 3.07 3.79
N ALA A 276 -4.66 3.88 2.82
CA ALA A 276 -4.44 5.32 2.83
C ALA A 276 -5.28 6.00 3.92
N PHE A 277 -6.54 5.62 4.08
CA PHE A 277 -7.40 6.06 5.18
C PHE A 277 -6.76 5.78 6.54
N GLU A 278 -6.28 4.55 6.73
CA GLU A 278 -5.63 4.14 7.97
C GLU A 278 -4.36 4.97 8.24
N MET A 279 -3.47 5.09 7.25
CA MET A 279 -2.22 5.81 7.43
C MET A 279 -2.43 7.31 7.65
N VAL A 280 -3.42 7.94 7.00
CA VAL A 280 -3.65 9.40 7.10
C VAL A 280 -4.55 9.73 8.29
N LEU A 281 -5.73 9.12 8.37
CA LEU A 281 -6.77 9.51 9.31
C LEU A 281 -6.68 8.72 10.61
N GLU A 282 -6.51 7.40 10.55
CA GLU A 282 -6.48 6.57 11.77
C GLU A 282 -5.19 6.79 12.57
N LEU A 283 -4.04 6.65 11.92
CA LEU A 283 -2.72 6.65 12.58
C LEU A 283 -2.00 8.00 12.52
N GLY A 284 -2.34 8.86 11.55
CA GLY A 284 -1.68 10.16 11.34
C GLY A 284 -0.18 10.03 10.99
N LEU A 285 0.15 9.02 10.18
CA LEU A 285 1.49 8.66 9.69
C LEU A 285 1.71 9.03 8.21
N ALA A 286 0.72 9.61 7.54
CA ALA A 286 0.80 10.06 6.16
C ALA A 286 0.04 11.38 5.94
N VAL A 287 0.31 12.03 4.81
CA VAL A 287 -0.41 13.21 4.31
C VAL A 287 -1.26 12.80 3.12
N GLU A 288 -2.48 13.29 3.00
CA GLU A 288 -3.35 13.02 1.85
C GLU A 288 -3.04 13.92 0.64
N ILE A 289 -3.02 13.33 -0.56
CA ILE A 289 -3.36 14.01 -1.83
C ILE A 289 -4.85 13.80 -2.14
N LYS A 290 -5.29 12.53 -2.22
CA LYS A 290 -6.68 12.18 -2.54
C LYS A 290 -7.02 10.75 -2.13
N LEU A 291 -7.66 10.57 -0.96
CA LEU A 291 -7.91 9.23 -0.39
C LEU A 291 -8.90 8.37 -1.18
N ASP A 292 -9.82 8.99 -1.94
CA ASP A 292 -10.86 8.33 -2.72
C ASP A 292 -10.49 8.11 -4.19
N TYR A 293 -9.25 8.47 -4.60
CA TYR A 293 -8.80 8.26 -5.96
C TYR A 293 -8.79 6.77 -6.30
N LYS A 294 -9.38 6.43 -7.45
CA LYS A 294 -9.45 5.08 -8.00
C LYS A 294 -9.03 5.13 -9.46
N ASN A 295 -8.13 4.24 -9.84
CA ASN A 295 -7.75 3.99 -11.22
C ASN A 295 -8.21 2.58 -11.58
N ASP A 296 -9.25 2.48 -12.40
CA ASP A 296 -9.74 1.18 -12.87
C ASP A 296 -8.77 0.63 -13.92
N LEU A 297 -7.91 -0.30 -13.47
CA LEU A 297 -6.94 -0.97 -14.32
C LEU A 297 -7.59 -1.84 -15.41
N TYR A 298 -8.89 -2.16 -15.29
CA TYR A 298 -9.62 -3.09 -16.15
C TYR A 298 -10.72 -2.41 -16.99
N ASN A 299 -11.25 -1.27 -16.56
CA ASN A 299 -12.26 -0.50 -17.29
C ASN A 299 -11.88 0.98 -17.44
N ARG A 300 -11.05 1.26 -18.44
CA ARG A 300 -10.59 2.62 -18.78
C ARG A 300 -11.61 3.51 -19.48
N MET A 301 -12.84 3.04 -19.69
CA MET A 301 -13.91 3.85 -20.26
C MET A 301 -14.59 4.75 -19.23
N VAL A 302 -14.30 4.55 -17.93
CA VAL A 302 -14.76 5.46 -16.88
C VAL A 302 -13.84 6.69 -16.86
N GLU A 303 -14.44 7.88 -16.92
CA GLU A 303 -13.70 9.14 -16.83
C GLU A 303 -12.92 9.19 -15.51
N THR A 304 -11.60 9.11 -15.61
CA THR A 304 -10.73 9.11 -14.44
C THR A 304 -10.63 10.53 -13.92
N VAL A 305 -10.96 10.72 -12.64
CA VAL A 305 -10.81 12.01 -11.96
C VAL A 305 -9.36 12.46 -12.08
N ILE A 306 -9.13 13.67 -12.61
CA ILE A 306 -7.79 14.26 -12.67
C ILE A 306 -7.50 14.96 -11.35
N VAL A 307 -6.40 14.56 -10.70
CA VAL A 307 -5.84 15.27 -9.55
C VAL A 307 -5.00 16.42 -10.06
N THR A 308 -5.33 17.63 -9.63
CA THR A 308 -4.69 18.84 -10.14
C THR A 308 -3.26 18.99 -9.63
N ALA A 309 -2.44 19.74 -10.36
CA ALA A 309 -1.08 20.06 -9.97
C ALA A 309 -1.02 20.71 -8.57
N ASN A 310 -2.00 21.55 -8.24
CA ASN A 310 -2.10 22.23 -6.94
C ASN A 310 -2.38 21.22 -5.80
N GLU A 311 -3.22 20.21 -6.01
CA GLU A 311 -3.47 19.17 -5.00
C GLU A 311 -2.20 18.35 -4.72
N ILE A 312 -1.49 17.96 -5.79
CA ILE A 312 -0.25 17.19 -5.69
C ILE A 312 0.85 18.02 -5.01
N GLU A 313 1.03 19.27 -5.44
CA GLU A 313 2.01 20.20 -4.89
C GLU A 313 1.74 20.49 -3.40
N SER A 314 0.49 20.70 -3.02
CA SER A 314 0.08 20.87 -1.62
C SER A 314 0.44 19.65 -0.76
N GLY A 315 0.17 18.43 -1.24
CA GLY A 315 0.56 17.20 -0.55
C GLY A 315 2.07 17.06 -0.37
N ILE A 316 2.84 17.39 -1.41
CA ILE A 316 4.31 17.39 -1.38
C ILE A 316 4.83 18.42 -0.38
N ARG A 317 4.35 19.68 -0.43
CA ARG A 317 4.77 20.72 0.51
C ARG A 317 4.51 20.32 1.96
N ARG A 318 3.29 19.85 2.24
CA ARG A 318 2.89 19.43 3.59
C ARG A 318 3.83 18.37 4.17
N VAL A 319 4.21 17.33 3.40
CA VAL A 319 5.09 16.28 3.93
C VAL A 319 6.54 16.73 4.10
N MET A 320 6.99 17.67 3.26
CA MET A 320 8.37 18.16 3.27
C MET A 320 8.57 19.26 4.33
N GLU A 321 7.57 20.08 4.60
CA GLU A 321 7.62 21.23 5.51
C GLU A 321 7.17 20.86 6.93
N ASP A 322 6.16 19.98 7.08
CA ASP A 322 5.68 19.55 8.40
C ASP A 322 6.46 18.32 8.92
N GLY A 323 7.34 18.59 9.89
CA GLY A 323 8.09 17.54 10.58
C GLY A 323 7.25 16.65 11.53
N SER A 324 5.97 16.95 11.78
CA SER A 324 5.13 16.20 12.73
C SER A 324 4.93 14.75 12.30
N VAL A 325 4.53 14.52 11.05
CA VAL A 325 4.34 13.19 10.46
C VAL A 325 5.67 12.44 10.43
N ARG A 326 6.75 13.10 9.98
CA ARG A 326 8.09 12.52 9.94
C ARG A 326 8.56 12.01 11.30
N ARG A 327 8.34 12.77 12.39
CA ARG A 327 8.70 12.33 13.74
C ARG A 327 7.95 11.06 14.15
N LYS A 328 6.64 10.99 13.90
CA LYS A 328 5.84 9.80 14.19
C LYS A 328 6.30 8.59 13.37
N VAL A 329 6.52 8.79 12.07
CA VAL A 329 7.00 7.74 11.16
C VAL A 329 8.37 7.22 11.56
N LYS A 330 9.29 8.06 12.03
CA LYS A 330 10.59 7.61 12.58
C LYS A 330 10.42 6.70 13.80
N ILE A 331 9.55 7.08 14.74
CA ILE A 331 9.25 6.27 15.94
C ILE A 331 8.67 4.91 15.54
N ILE A 332 7.67 4.91 14.64
CA ILE A 332 7.07 3.65 14.16
C ILE A 332 8.09 2.84 13.37
N GLY A 333 8.99 3.48 12.61
CA GLY A 333 10.08 2.79 11.91
C GLY A 333 11.06 2.10 12.84
N GLU A 334 11.39 2.70 13.99
CA GLU A 334 12.19 2.04 15.03
C GLU A 334 11.47 0.80 15.58
N LYS A 335 10.18 0.91 15.87
CA LYS A 335 9.35 -0.22 16.34
C LYS A 335 9.23 -1.34 15.30
N SER A 336 9.06 -0.96 14.03
CA SER A 336 9.02 -1.83 12.86
C SER A 336 10.29 -2.68 12.73
N ARG A 337 11.46 -2.14 13.08
CA ARG A 337 12.72 -2.90 13.11
C ARG A 337 12.88 -3.74 14.38
N SER A 338 12.43 -3.23 15.52
CA SER A 338 12.58 -3.93 16.81
C SER A 338 11.62 -5.10 16.99
N THR A 339 10.48 -5.11 16.29
CA THR A 339 9.45 -6.15 16.47
C THR A 339 9.86 -7.52 15.90
N ILE A 340 10.76 -7.54 14.91
CA ILE A 340 11.20 -8.78 14.23
C ILE A 340 12.46 -9.42 14.84
N ILE A 341 13.14 -8.74 15.76
CA ILE A 341 14.31 -9.29 16.46
C ILE A 341 13.86 -10.05 17.71
N GLU A 342 14.74 -10.89 18.27
CA GLU A 342 14.46 -11.66 19.48
C GLU A 342 13.96 -10.76 20.62
N GLY A 343 12.82 -11.12 21.21
CA GLY A 343 12.11 -10.32 22.23
C GLY A 343 11.11 -9.30 21.67
N GLY A 344 11.06 -9.09 20.35
CA GLY A 344 10.05 -8.28 19.66
C GLY A 344 8.68 -8.95 19.56
N SER A 345 7.62 -8.16 19.33
CA SER A 345 6.24 -8.66 19.34
C SER A 345 5.93 -9.58 18.15
N SER A 346 6.40 -9.27 16.95
CA SER A 346 6.24 -10.14 15.77
C SER A 346 7.08 -11.40 15.87
N TYR A 347 8.30 -11.30 16.44
CA TYR A 347 9.12 -12.48 16.75
C TYR A 347 8.38 -13.43 17.69
N ALA A 348 7.83 -12.90 18.80
CA ALA A 348 7.06 -13.70 19.76
C ALA A 348 5.75 -14.25 19.17
N SER A 349 5.09 -13.49 18.29
CA SER A 349 3.89 -13.94 17.59
C SER A 349 4.21 -15.11 16.64
N PHE A 350 5.32 -15.02 15.91
CA PHE A 350 5.79 -16.09 15.04
C PHE A 350 6.19 -17.34 15.83
N ASP A 351 6.86 -17.20 16.98
CA ASP A 351 7.16 -18.33 17.88
C ASP A 351 5.88 -19.00 18.38
N SER A 352 4.87 -18.22 18.75
CA SER A 352 3.57 -18.74 19.18
C SER A 352 2.88 -19.53 18.06
N LEU A 353 2.91 -19.01 16.83
CA LEU A 353 2.44 -19.72 15.65
C LEU A 353 3.18 -21.05 15.45
N ILE A 354 4.52 -21.08 15.57
CA ILE A 354 5.31 -22.30 15.45
C ILE A 354 4.88 -23.34 16.49
N GLN A 355 4.69 -22.92 17.74
CA GLN A 355 4.23 -23.82 18.81
C GLN A 355 2.86 -24.41 18.50
N ASP A 356 1.93 -23.59 17.99
CA ASP A 356 0.60 -24.06 17.63
C ASP A 356 0.62 -24.94 16.37
N LEU A 357 1.49 -24.67 15.40
CA LEU A 357 1.73 -25.56 14.27
C LEU A 357 2.21 -26.94 14.73
N ILE A 358 3.18 -26.99 15.64
CA ILE A 358 3.72 -28.26 16.17
C ILE A 358 2.63 -29.04 16.92
N ARG A 359 1.84 -28.37 17.77
CA ARG A 359 0.73 -29.00 18.52
C ARG A 359 -0.37 -29.55 17.63
N ASN A 360 -0.61 -28.96 16.47
CA ASN A 360 -1.67 -29.37 15.54
C ASN A 360 -1.26 -30.52 14.59
N VAL A 361 0.03 -30.90 14.57
CA VAL A 361 0.56 -32.03 13.78
C VAL A 361 0.61 -33.32 14.61
N SER A 362 0.72 -33.20 15.93
CA SER A 362 0.62 -34.29 16.92
C SER A 362 -0.82 -34.62 17.26
#